data_AF-A0A535IS17-F1
#
_entry.id   AF-A0A535IS17-F1
#
_cell.length_a   1.000
_cell.length_b   1.000
_cell.length_c   1.000
_cell.angle_alpha   90.00
_cell.angle_beta   90.00
_cell.angle_gamma   90.00
#
_symmetry.space_group_name_H-M   'P 1'
#
loop_
_entity.id
_entity.type
_entity.pdbx_description
1 polymer ?
#
loop_
_entity_poly.entity_id
_entity_poly.type
_entity_poly.pdbx_seq_one_letter_code
_entity_poly.pdbx_strand_id
1 'polypeptide(L)' 'MIILPAIDIKDGACVRLYQGDYGKVTTYDTDPVRVAQRWQE' A
#
# COMPACT_ATOMS: atom_id res chain seq x y z
N MET A 1 1.30 22.56 6.15
CA MET A 1 0.71 21.23 6.38
C MET A 1 1.46 20.25 5.48
N ILE A 2 1.98 19.14 6.03
CA ILE A 2 2.73 18.14 5.27
C ILE A 2 1.78 16.96 4.99
N ILE A 3 1.72 16.49 3.75
CA ILE A 3 0.97 15.28 3.37
C ILE A 3 1.98 14.13 3.30
N LEU A 4 1.67 13.02 3.96
CA LEU A 4 2.49 11.80 3.96
C LEU A 4 1.70 10.68 3.28
N PRO A 5 2.01 10.35 2.01
CA PRO A 5 1.42 9.20 1.33
C PRO A 5 1.72 7.90 2.09
N ALA A 6 0.76 6.97 2.09
CA ALA A 6 0.87 5.70 2.81
C ALA A 6 0.55 4.51 1.92
N ILE A 7 1.36 3.46 2.04
CA ILE A 7 1.14 2.14 1.43
C ILE A 7 1.30 1.08 2.52
N ASP A 8 0.48 0.03 2.46
CA ASP A 8 0.60 -1.11 3.36
C ASP A 8 1.22 -2.29 2.60
N ILE A 9 2.16 -3.00 3.22
CA ILE A 9 2.87 -4.12 2.58
C ILE A 9 2.46 -5.43 3.26
N LYS A 10 2.02 -6.41 2.46
CA LYS A 10 1.76 -7.78 2.89
C LYS A 10 2.17 -8.74 1.78
N ASP A 11 2.92 -9.79 2.13
CA ASP A 11 3.39 -10.83 1.20
C ASP A 11 4.06 -10.28 -0.07
N GLY A 12 4.82 -9.18 0.09
CA GLY A 12 5.53 -8.53 -1.02
C GLY A 12 4.68 -7.63 -1.92
N ALA A 13 3.39 -7.44 -1.63
CA ALA A 13 2.48 -6.61 -2.41
C ALA A 13 1.97 -5.38 -1.63
N CYS A 14 1.59 -4.34 -2.37
CA CYS A 14 0.85 -3.19 -1.83
C CYS A 14 -0.63 -3.55 -1.68
N VAL A 15 -1.12 -3.50 -0.45
CA VAL A 15 -2.49 -3.91 -0.09
C VAL A 15 -3.21 -2.84 0.72
N ARG A 16 -4.50 -3.05 0.96
CA ARG A 16 -5.26 -2.41 2.04
C ARG A 16 -6.18 -3.44 2.67
N LEU A 17 -6.26 -3.45 3.99
CA LEU A 17 -7.26 -4.23 4.71
C LEU A 17 -8.50 -3.36 4.96
N TYR A 18 -9.69 -3.89 4.68
CA TYR A 18 -10.92 -3.20 5.08
C TYR A 18 -11.07 -3.26 6.60
N GLN A 19 -11.00 -2.11 7.28
CA GLN A 19 -11.08 -2.01 8.74
C GLN A 19 -10.09 -2.92 9.49
N GLY A 20 -8.94 -3.23 8.90
CA GLY A 20 -7.93 -4.13 9.48
C GLY A 20 -8.26 -5.63 9.38
N ASP A 21 -9.34 -6.01 8.70
CA ASP A 21 -9.74 -7.41 8.51
C ASP A 21 -8.86 -8.09 7.44
N TYR A 22 -8.02 -9.04 7.88
CA TYR A 22 -7.15 -9.82 7.02
C TYR A 22 -7.91 -10.71 6.02
N GLY A 23 -9.17 -11.07 6.31
CA GLY A 23 -10.05 -11.78 5.39
C GLY A 23 -10.61 -10.89 4.27
N LYS A 24 -10.45 -9.57 4.38
CA LYS A 24 -10.93 -8.57 3.41
C LYS A 24 -9.78 -7.70 2.91
N VAL A 25 -8.84 -8.33 2.23
CA VAL A 25 -7.67 -7.69 1.60
C VAL A 25 -7.96 -7.28 0.16
N THR A 26 -7.57 -6.06 -0.20
CA THR A 26 -7.49 -5.61 -1.59
C THR A 26 -6.02 -5.46 -1.97
N THR A 27 -5.59 -6.12 -3.04
CA THR A 27 -4.25 -5.94 -3.61
C THR A 27 -4.30 -4.87 -4.71
N TYR A 28 -3.45 -3.85 -4.61
CA TYR A 28 -3.39 -2.75 -5.58
C TYR A 28 -2.24 -2.90 -6.56
N ASP A 29 -1.09 -3.38 -6.08
CA ASP A 29 0.12 -3.51 -6.88
C ASP A 29 1.01 -4.61 -6.29
N THR A 30 1.78 -5.27 -7.15
CA THR A 30 2.70 -6.33 -6.74
C THR A 30 4.13 -5.83 -6.53
N ASP A 31 4.42 -4.56 -6.83
CA ASP A 31 5.74 -3.95 -6.64
C ASP A 31 5.64 -2.73 -5.70
N PRO A 32 5.89 -2.92 -4.39
CA PRO A 32 5.84 -1.85 -3.41
C PRO A 32 6.87 -0.75 -3.63
N VAL A 33 8.06 -1.09 -4.15
CA VAL A 33 9.14 -0.13 -4.38
C VAL A 33 8.71 0.84 -5.48
N ARG A 34 8.18 0.32 -6.58
CA ARG A 34 7.66 1.15 -7.67
C ARG A 34 6.52 2.06 -7.21
N VAL A 35 5.61 1.59 -6.35
CA VAL A 35 4.53 2.44 -5.83
C VAL A 35 5.08 3.54 -4.92
N ALA A 36 6.05 3.25 -4.06
CA ALA A 36 6.67 4.26 -3.22
C ALA A 36 7.36 5.35 -4.06
N GLN A 37 8.08 4.96 -5.11
CA GLN A 37 8.75 5.89 -6.03
C GLN A 37 7.77 6.85 -6.72
N ARG A 38 6.57 6.38 -7.11
CA ARG A 38 5.52 7.24 -7.71
C ARG A 38 5.07 8.40 -6.81
N TRP A 39 5.22 8.27 -5.49
CA TRP A 39 4.82 9.30 -4.52
C TRP A 39 5.97 10.20 -4.06
N GLN A 40 7.20 9.89 -4.48
CA GLN A 40 8.38 10.68 -4.14
C GLN A 40 8.52 11.91 -5.05
N GLU A 41 7.96 11.87 -6.27
CA GLU A 41 7.91 12.95 -7.25
C GLU A 41 6.80 13.96 -6.95
#